data_AF-A0A1Y1LN91-F1
#
_entry.id   AF-A0A1Y1LN91-F1
#
_cell.length_a   1.000
_cell.length_b   1.000
_cell.length_c   1.000
_cell.angle_alpha   90.00
_cell.angle_beta   90.00
_cell.angle_gamma   90.00
#
_symmetry.space_group_name_H-M   'P 1'
#
loop_
_entity.id
_entity.type
_entity.pdbx_description
1 polymer ?
#
loop_
_entity_poly.entity_id
_entity_poly.type
_entity_poly.pdbx_seq_one_letter_code
_entity_poly.pdbx_strand_id
1 'polypeptide(L)'
;MQFIDWLSSTTERINQCITNNKKEGLQVLQSYIPLSFFVLLQARIHQDEKQHNFYTCTDSTGITYIIRNTAYLKKVFDTPQISLQLVQVHEEIITHSDGPHLFLEDKIWYLKVGMAENGGPFTPFTLNWAPSVLPISNFGRMDVLFYVGCR
;
A
#
# COMPACT_ATOMS: atom_id res chain seq x y z
N MET A 1 -9.44 -14.75 -13.47
CA MET A 1 -8.61 -14.08 -12.46
C MET A 1 -9.09 -14.54 -11.10
N GLN A 2 -8.22 -15.08 -10.25
CA GLN A 2 -8.51 -15.46 -8.87
C GLN A 2 -8.20 -14.32 -7.89
N PHE A 3 -8.70 -14.42 -6.67
CA PHE A 3 -8.42 -13.44 -5.61
C PHE A 3 -6.91 -13.26 -5.36
N ILE A 4 -6.17 -14.37 -5.31
CA ILE A 4 -4.72 -14.33 -5.09
C ILE A 4 -4.00 -13.64 -6.25
N ASP A 5 -4.38 -13.88 -7.51
CA ASP A 5 -3.76 -13.21 -8.66
C ASP A 5 -3.94 -11.69 -8.58
N TRP A 6 -5.14 -11.24 -8.21
CA TRP A 6 -5.44 -9.82 -8.02
C TRP A 6 -4.64 -9.21 -6.86
N LEU A 7 -4.56 -9.93 -5.73
CA LEU A 7 -3.80 -9.47 -4.58
C LEU A 7 -2.31 -9.39 -4.90
N SER A 8 -1.75 -10.40 -5.58
CA SER A 8 -0.36 -10.39 -6.05
C SER A 8 -0.09 -9.19 -6.97
N SER A 9 -0.97 -8.93 -7.93
CA SER A 9 -0.85 -7.77 -8.82
C SER A 9 -0.94 -6.44 -8.06
N THR A 10 -1.82 -6.35 -7.05
CA THR A 10 -1.91 -5.16 -6.19
C THR A 10 -0.64 -4.97 -5.37
N THR A 11 -0.10 -6.04 -4.78
CA THR A 11 1.15 -6.03 -4.02
C THR A 11 2.33 -5.63 -4.90
N GLU A 12 2.41 -6.17 -6.12
CA GLU A 12 3.43 -5.80 -7.10
C GLU A 12 3.37 -4.31 -7.46
N ARG A 13 2.18 -3.75 -7.66
CA ARG A 13 2.00 -2.33 -7.94
C ARG A 13 2.44 -1.45 -6.76
N ILE A 14 2.17 -1.88 -5.52
CA ILE A 14 2.69 -1.16 -4.32
C ILE A 14 4.22 -1.19 -4.33
N ASN A 15 4.84 -2.36 -4.56
CA ASN A 15 6.29 -2.49 -4.65
C ASN A 15 6.87 -1.62 -5.78
N GLN A 16 6.24 -1.60 -6.96
CA GLN A 16 6.65 -0.75 -8.07
C GLN A 16 6.53 0.74 -7.72
N CYS A 17 5.53 1.16 -6.95
CA CYS A 17 5.46 2.51 -6.42
C CYS A 17 6.62 2.80 -5.46
N ILE A 18 7.13 1.84 -4.71
CA ILE A 18 8.32 2.07 -3.85
C ILE A 18 9.58 2.16 -4.72
N THR A 19 9.72 1.29 -5.73
CA THR A 19 10.89 1.21 -6.62
C THR A 19 11.01 2.39 -7.57
N ASN A 20 9.93 2.69 -8.30
CA ASN A 20 9.96 3.57 -9.46
C ASN A 20 9.52 5.00 -9.14
N ASN A 21 9.14 5.29 -7.89
CA ASN A 21 8.78 6.66 -7.55
C ASN A 21 10.02 7.55 -7.64
N LYS A 22 9.85 8.67 -8.34
CA LYS A 22 10.84 9.75 -8.39
C LYS A 22 10.59 10.83 -7.35
N LYS A 23 9.49 10.71 -6.59
CA LYS A 23 9.04 11.70 -5.62
C LYS A 23 8.30 11.02 -4.46
N GLU A 24 8.51 11.55 -3.26
CA GLU A 24 7.69 11.22 -2.10
C GLU A 24 6.23 11.68 -2.28
N GLY A 25 5.31 10.96 -1.68
CA GLY A 25 3.91 11.38 -1.70
C GLY A 25 2.89 10.29 -1.42
N LEU A 26 1.65 10.74 -1.32
CA LEU A 26 0.47 9.88 -1.31
C LEU A 26 0.31 9.23 -2.68
N GLN A 27 0.15 7.92 -2.67
CA GLN A 27 -0.15 7.07 -3.81
C GLN A 27 -1.56 6.50 -3.64
N VAL A 28 -2.28 6.37 -4.75
CA VAL A 28 -3.63 5.78 -4.78
C VAL A 28 -3.68 4.76 -5.91
N LEU A 29 -3.90 3.49 -5.56
CA LEU A 29 -4.18 2.44 -6.51
C LEU A 29 -5.68 2.16 -6.50
N GLN A 30 -6.37 2.69 -7.51
CA GLN A 30 -7.78 2.41 -7.74
C GLN A 30 -7.93 1.13 -8.59
N SER A 31 -8.91 0.31 -8.25
CA SER A 31 -9.33 -0.86 -9.03
C SER A 31 -10.82 -1.13 -8.88
N TYR A 32 -11.40 -1.84 -9.85
CA TYR A 32 -12.74 -2.39 -9.74
C TYR A 32 -12.63 -3.89 -9.54
N ILE A 33 -13.16 -4.39 -8.43
CA ILE A 33 -13.02 -5.81 -8.05
C ILE A 33 -14.39 -6.43 -7.76
N PRO A 34 -14.54 -7.75 -7.96
CA PRO A 34 -15.73 -8.47 -7.53
C PRO A 34 -15.94 -8.34 -6.01
N LEU A 35 -17.19 -8.28 -5.57
CA LEU A 35 -17.54 -8.30 -4.13
C LEU A 35 -16.92 -9.50 -3.41
N SER A 36 -16.85 -10.67 -4.08
CA SER A 36 -16.23 -11.87 -3.52
C SER A 36 -14.75 -11.68 -3.18
N PHE A 37 -14.02 -10.84 -3.91
CA PHE A 37 -12.61 -10.55 -3.60
C PHE A 37 -12.51 -9.66 -2.37
N PHE A 38 -13.39 -8.67 -2.24
CA PHE A 38 -13.45 -7.83 -1.05
C PHE A 38 -13.79 -8.66 0.19
N VAL A 39 -14.74 -9.59 0.12
CA VAL A 39 -15.08 -10.49 1.24
C VAL A 39 -13.88 -11.33 1.67
N LEU A 40 -13.09 -11.86 0.72
CA LEU A 40 -11.87 -12.61 1.04
C LEU A 40 -10.78 -11.73 1.65
N LEU A 41 -10.61 -10.50 1.15
CA LEU A 41 -9.69 -9.54 1.75
C LEU A 41 -10.12 -9.17 3.18
N GLN A 42 -11.41 -8.94 3.39
CA GLN A 42 -11.98 -8.65 4.69
C GLN A 42 -11.74 -9.81 5.66
N ALA A 43 -11.99 -11.05 5.26
CA ALA A 43 -11.69 -12.23 6.07
C ALA A 43 -10.20 -12.30 6.45
N ARG A 44 -9.31 -11.94 5.52
CA ARG A 44 -7.87 -11.88 5.76
C ARG A 44 -7.47 -10.78 6.75
N ILE A 45 -8.12 -9.63 6.70
CA ILE A 45 -7.93 -8.54 7.67
C ILE A 45 -8.40 -9.02 9.06
N HIS A 46 -9.58 -9.63 9.18
CA HIS A 46 -10.12 -10.06 10.47
C HIS A 46 -9.52 -11.39 10.97
N GLN A 47 -8.55 -11.98 10.27
CA GLN A 47 -7.91 -13.22 10.71
C GLN A 47 -7.16 -13.07 12.05
N ASP A 48 -6.69 -11.87 12.37
CA ASP A 48 -5.97 -11.55 13.61
C ASP A 48 -6.57 -10.29 14.28
N GLU A 49 -7.81 -10.42 14.76
CA GLU A 49 -8.55 -9.36 15.47
C GLU A 49 -7.94 -8.94 16.82
N LYS A 50 -6.90 -9.64 17.29
CA LYS A 50 -6.42 -9.53 18.68
C LYS A 50 -5.50 -8.33 18.96
N GLN A 51 -5.22 -7.47 18.00
CA GLN A 51 -4.30 -6.34 18.20
C GLN A 51 -4.79 -5.10 17.46
N HIS A 52 -4.43 -3.91 17.98
CA HIS A 52 -4.69 -2.56 17.44
C HIS A 52 -4.04 -2.29 16.06
N ASN A 53 -4.04 -3.28 15.17
CA ASN A 53 -3.39 -3.32 13.86
C ASN A 53 -4.14 -2.48 12.83
N PHE A 54 -5.47 -2.41 12.94
CA PHE A 54 -6.32 -1.64 12.06
C PHE A 54 -7.50 -1.01 12.78
N TYR A 55 -8.10 -0.02 12.12
CA TYR A 55 -9.37 0.58 12.50
C TYR A 55 -10.33 0.45 11.32
N THR A 56 -11.60 0.23 11.62
CA THR A 56 -12.65 0.17 10.61
C THR A 56 -13.59 1.34 10.79
N CYS A 57 -13.91 2.03 9.70
CA CYS A 57 -14.98 3.00 9.63
C CYS A 57 -15.97 2.57 8.55
N THR A 58 -17.26 2.62 8.84
CA THR A 58 -18.32 2.29 7.88
C THR A 58 -19.29 3.45 7.81
N ASP A 59 -19.58 3.90 6.60
CA ASP A 59 -20.54 4.97 6.35
C ASP A 59 -21.42 4.66 5.12
N SER A 60 -22.19 5.65 4.66
CA SER A 60 -23.05 5.50 3.48
C SER A 60 -22.31 5.26 2.16
N THR A 61 -21.01 5.57 2.11
CA THR A 61 -20.16 5.45 0.91
C THR A 61 -19.41 4.11 0.85
N GLY A 62 -19.26 3.44 2.00
CA GLY A 62 -18.74 2.09 2.07
C GLY A 62 -17.96 1.80 3.35
N ILE A 63 -16.90 1.00 3.22
CA ILE A 63 -16.08 0.51 4.34
C ILE A 63 -14.65 0.98 4.15
N THR A 64 -14.07 1.53 5.20
CA THR A 64 -12.68 2.00 5.24
C THR A 64 -11.90 1.22 6.30
N TYR A 65 -10.81 0.58 5.90
CA TYR A 65 -9.82 0.03 6.82
C TYR A 65 -8.58 0.91 6.86
N ILE A 66 -8.14 1.28 8.07
CA ILE A 66 -6.92 2.05 8.31
C ILE A 66 -5.94 1.14 9.03
N ILE A 67 -4.94 0.64 8.32
CA ILE A 67 -3.90 -0.24 8.85
C ILE A 67 -2.74 0.63 9.40
N ARG A 68 -2.33 0.37 10.65
CA ARG A 68 -1.32 1.17 11.36
C ARG A 68 -0.02 0.41 11.64
N ASN A 69 -0.04 -0.90 11.48
CA ASN A 69 1.09 -1.79 11.77
C ASN A 69 1.67 -2.34 10.46
N THR A 70 2.95 -2.04 10.18
CA THR A 70 3.66 -2.48 8.97
C THR A 70 3.83 -3.99 8.87
N ALA A 71 4.12 -4.68 9.98
CA ALA A 71 4.27 -6.13 10.01
C ALA A 71 2.93 -6.83 9.73
N TYR A 72 1.84 -6.29 10.27
CA TYR A 72 0.51 -6.79 9.97
C TYR A 72 0.09 -6.47 8.53
N LEU A 73 0.37 -5.26 8.03
CA LEU A 73 0.13 -4.91 6.64
C LEU A 73 0.79 -5.91 5.68
N LYS A 74 2.05 -6.26 5.97
CA LYS A 74 2.79 -7.27 5.23
C LYS A 74 2.06 -8.62 5.24
N LYS A 75 1.56 -9.09 6.39
CA LYS A 75 0.76 -10.33 6.47
C LYS A 75 -0.51 -10.28 5.62
N VAL A 76 -1.17 -9.13 5.49
CA VAL A 76 -2.39 -8.96 4.67
C VAL A 76 -2.08 -9.04 3.17
N PHE A 77 -0.96 -8.46 2.73
CA PHE A 77 -0.62 -8.31 1.30
C PHE A 77 0.37 -9.35 0.76
N ASP A 78 1.07 -10.09 1.62
CA ASP A 78 1.95 -11.17 1.18
C ASP A 78 1.13 -12.22 0.42
N THR A 79 1.67 -12.69 -0.70
CA THR A 79 1.11 -13.78 -1.49
C THR A 79 2.20 -14.83 -1.74
N PRO A 80 1.86 -16.07 -2.11
CA PRO A 80 2.86 -17.07 -2.45
C PRO A 80 3.83 -16.64 -3.56
N GLN A 81 3.35 -15.81 -4.50
CA GLN A 81 4.11 -15.33 -5.65
C GLN A 81 4.91 -14.07 -5.35
N ILE A 82 4.33 -13.14 -4.59
CA ILE A 82 4.87 -11.80 -4.37
C ILE A 82 4.71 -11.41 -2.91
N SER A 83 5.82 -10.97 -2.33
CA SER A 83 5.87 -10.46 -0.96
C SER A 83 5.88 -8.94 -0.96
N LEU A 84 5.17 -8.32 -0.02
CA LEU A 84 5.16 -6.86 0.12
C LEU A 84 6.54 -6.37 0.59
N GLN A 85 7.14 -5.46 -0.17
CA GLN A 85 8.38 -4.78 0.19
C GLN A 85 8.05 -3.54 1.03
N LEU A 86 8.68 -3.40 2.19
CA LEU A 86 8.49 -2.24 3.07
C LEU A 86 9.56 -1.16 2.81
N VAL A 87 10.73 -1.57 2.32
CA VAL A 87 11.91 -0.73 2.09
C VAL A 87 12.64 -1.23 0.85
N GLN A 88 13.22 -0.31 0.09
CA GLN A 88 14.09 -0.60 -1.06
C GLN A 88 15.20 0.44 -1.19
N VAL A 89 16.41 -0.01 -1.50
CA VAL A 89 17.60 0.84 -1.67
C VAL A 89 17.95 0.94 -3.15
N HIS A 90 18.25 2.16 -3.62
CA HIS A 90 18.70 2.43 -4.98
C HIS A 90 20.00 3.23 -4.92
N GLU A 91 20.99 2.78 -5.68
CA GLU A 91 22.22 3.55 -5.91
C GLU A 91 21.96 4.55 -7.04
N GLU A 92 22.06 5.85 -6.76
CA GLU A 92 21.95 6.91 -7.77
C GLU A 92 23.32 7.51 -8.07
N ILE A 93 23.62 7.67 -9.36
CA ILE A 93 24.84 8.33 -9.83
C ILE A 93 24.57 9.84 -9.94
N ILE A 94 25.27 10.64 -9.16
CA ILE A 94 25.13 12.10 -9.14
C ILE A 94 26.36 12.75 -9.76
N THR A 95 26.12 13.70 -10.66
CA THR A 95 27.13 14.59 -11.22
C THR A 95 27.11 15.94 -10.49
N HIS A 96 28.19 16.31 -9.83
CA HIS A 96 28.36 17.69 -9.34
C HIS A 96 28.94 18.57 -10.44
N SER A 97 28.50 19.83 -10.49
CA SER A 97 28.96 20.82 -11.47
C SER A 97 30.46 21.13 -11.42
N ASP A 98 31.13 20.78 -10.30
CA ASP A 98 32.44 21.31 -9.94
C ASP A 98 33.61 20.37 -10.31
N GLY A 99 33.36 19.24 -11.00
CA GLY A 99 34.42 18.36 -11.48
C GLY A 99 33.94 17.05 -12.12
N PRO A 100 34.85 16.20 -12.63
CA PRO A 100 34.52 14.92 -13.28
C PRO A 100 34.16 13.80 -12.29
N HIS A 101 33.83 14.14 -11.04
CA HIS A 101 33.55 13.16 -9.99
C HIS A 101 32.08 12.77 -10.01
N LEU A 102 31.84 11.48 -10.27
CA LEU A 102 30.56 10.82 -10.05
C LEU A 102 30.50 10.35 -8.59
N PHE A 103 29.44 10.69 -7.89
CA PHE A 103 29.17 10.18 -6.55
C PHE A 103 28.04 9.15 -6.61
N LEU A 104 28.16 8.11 -5.78
CA LEU A 104 27.07 7.17 -5.54
C LEU A 104 26.40 7.56 -4.23
N GLU A 105 25.12 7.93 -4.31
CA GLU A 105 24.28 8.10 -3.13
C GLU A 105 23.24 6.98 -3.07
N ASP A 106 23.13 6.36 -1.90
CA ASP A 106 22.09 5.38 -1.63
C ASP A 106 20.79 6.11 -1.27
N LYS A 107 19.79 6.05 -2.16
CA LYS A 107 18.42 6.49 -1.85
C LYS A 107 17.60 5.33 -1.34
N ILE A 108 17.06 5.47 -0.14
CA ILE A 108 16.22 4.46 0.48
C ILE A 108 14.76 4.89 0.39
N TRP A 109 14.01 4.18 -0.44
CA TRP A 109 12.57 4.32 -0.59
C TRP A 109 11.82 3.38 0.34
N TYR A 110 10.76 3.85 0.98
CA TYR A 110 10.03 3.04 1.96
C TYR A 110 8.55 3.40 2.05
N LEU A 111 7.76 2.43 2.51
CA LEU A 111 6.34 2.62 2.78
C LEU A 111 6.15 3.29 4.14
N LYS A 112 5.62 4.51 4.15
CA LYS A 112 5.26 5.22 5.38
C LYS A 112 3.90 4.71 5.89
N VAL A 113 3.92 4.01 7.01
CA VAL A 113 2.72 3.47 7.67
C VAL A 113 2.81 3.83 9.16
N GLY A 114 1.80 4.51 9.68
CA GLY A 114 1.75 4.86 11.10
C GLY A 114 1.98 6.35 11.36
N MET A 115 2.31 6.68 12.60
CA MET A 115 2.73 8.03 12.98
C MET A 115 4.16 8.27 12.49
N ALA A 116 4.45 9.48 12.01
CA ALA A 116 5.83 9.87 11.71
C ALA A 116 6.68 9.83 13.00
N GLU A 117 7.96 9.48 12.87
CA GLU A 117 8.90 9.28 14.00
C GLU A 117 9.02 10.52 14.93
N ASN A 118 8.70 11.72 14.42
CA ASN A 118 8.82 12.99 15.14
C ASN A 118 7.46 13.62 15.52
N GLY A 119 6.41 12.83 15.75
CA GLY A 119 5.08 13.35 16.08
C GLY A 119 4.40 14.11 14.93
N GLY A 120 4.87 13.88 13.70
CA GLY A 120 4.27 14.41 12.48
C GLY A 120 2.92 13.77 12.15
N PRO A 121 2.27 14.19 11.03
CA PRO A 121 0.95 13.70 10.69
C PRO A 121 0.94 12.19 10.52
N PHE A 122 -0.11 11.55 11.02
CA PHE A 122 -0.36 10.14 10.82
C PHE A 122 -0.48 9.85 9.32
N THR A 123 0.38 8.98 8.78
CA THR A 123 0.31 8.50 7.39
C THR A 123 -0.35 7.12 7.38
N PRO A 124 -1.67 7.05 7.17
CA PRO A 124 -2.36 5.78 7.16
C PRO A 124 -2.03 4.98 5.89
N PHE A 125 -2.00 3.66 6.04
CA PHE A 125 -2.27 2.77 4.91
C PHE A 125 -3.78 2.48 4.92
N THR A 126 -4.49 2.92 3.89
CA THR A 126 -5.95 2.91 3.87
C THR A 126 -6.49 2.05 2.74
N LEU A 127 -7.50 1.26 3.05
CA LEU A 127 -8.30 0.50 2.10
C LEU A 127 -9.73 1.02 2.11
N ASN A 128 -10.15 1.68 1.04
CA ASN A 128 -11.52 2.14 0.88
C ASN A 128 -12.25 1.23 -0.09
N TRP A 129 -13.33 0.64 0.39
CA TRP A 129 -14.25 -0.16 -0.39
C TRP A 129 -15.57 0.57 -0.55
N ALA A 130 -15.92 0.91 -1.79
CA ALA A 130 -17.24 1.41 -2.14
C ALA A 130 -18.04 0.28 -2.82
N PRO A 131 -19.04 -0.31 -2.13
CA PRO A 131 -19.89 -1.31 -2.74
C PRO A 131 -20.76 -0.68 -3.85
N SER A 132 -21.28 -1.53 -4.74
CA SER A 132 -22.38 -1.17 -5.64
C SER A 132 -22.07 -0.09 -6.68
N VAL A 133 -20.80 0.13 -7.04
CA VAL A 133 -20.46 0.95 -8.21
C VAL A 133 -20.96 0.29 -9.50
N LEU A 134 -20.98 -1.05 -9.53
CA LEU A 134 -21.58 -1.85 -10.60
C LEU A 134 -22.46 -2.96 -9.98
N PRO A 135 -23.71 -2.63 -9.59
CA PRO A 135 -24.54 -3.51 -8.77
C PRO A 135 -25.00 -4.78 -9.50
N ILE A 136 -25.22 -4.70 -10.83
CA ILE A 136 -25.67 -5.85 -11.63
C ILE A 136 -24.57 -6.91 -11.74
N SER A 137 -23.31 -6.51 -11.88
CA SER A 137 -22.18 -7.43 -12.01
C SER A 137 -21.54 -7.79 -10.67
N ASN A 138 -22.01 -7.24 -9.55
CA ASN A 138 -21.43 -7.38 -8.21
C ASN A 138 -19.97 -6.91 -8.12
N PHE A 139 -19.64 -5.78 -8.74
CA PHE A 139 -18.33 -5.14 -8.59
C PHE A 139 -18.44 -3.86 -7.76
N GLY A 140 -17.41 -3.60 -6.96
CA GLY A 140 -17.23 -2.34 -6.24
C GLY A 140 -15.89 -1.71 -6.59
N ARG A 141 -15.71 -0.46 -6.14
CA ARG A 141 -14.42 0.23 -6.26
C ARG A 141 -13.60 -0.05 -5.01
N MET A 142 -12.34 -0.41 -5.22
CA MET A 142 -11.34 -0.61 -4.20
C MET A 142 -10.20 0.38 -4.41
N ASP A 143 -10.02 1.28 -3.44
CA ASP A 143 -8.94 2.26 -3.43
C ASP A 143 -7.93 1.85 -2.34
N VAL A 144 -6.67 1.64 -2.74
CA VAL A 144 -5.55 1.38 -1.82
C VAL A 144 -4.70 2.65 -1.76
N LEU A 145 -4.72 3.32 -0.60
CA LEU A 145 -4.01 4.57 -0.37
C LEU A 145 -2.84 4.33 0.56
N PHE A 146 -1.67 4.84 0.19
CA PHE A 146 -0.46 4.71 0.99
C PHE A 146 0.53 5.81 0.67
N TYR A 147 1.49 6.04 1.56
CA TYR A 147 2.47 7.09 1.37
C TYR A 147 3.86 6.48 1.16
N VAL A 148 4.60 6.99 0.18
CA VAL A 148 5.98 6.59 -0.12
C VAL A 148 6.93 7.69 0.34
N GLY A 149 7.95 7.31 1.11
CA GLY A 149 9.03 8.16 1.58
C GLY A 149 10.37 7.85 0.92
N CYS A 150 11.30 8.80 1.00
CA CYS A 150 12.71 8.65 0.62
C CYS A 150 13.57 9.14 1.79
N ARG A 151 14.76 8.56 1.96
CA ARG A 151 15.82 9.09 2.84
C ARG A 151 17.18 8.84 2.21
#